data_AF-A0A612C1P8-F1
#
_entry.id   AF-A0A612C1P8-F1
#
_cell.length_a   1.000
_cell.length_b   1.000
_cell.length_c   1.000
_cell.angle_alpha   90.00
_cell.angle_beta   90.00
_cell.angle_gamma   90.00
#
_symmetry.space_group_name_H-M   'P 1'
#
loop_
_entity.id
_entity.type
_entity.pdbx_description
1 polymer ?
#
loop_
_entity_poly.entity_id
_entity_poly.type
_entity_poly.pdbx_seq_one_letter_code
_entity_poly.pdbx_strand_id
1 'polypeptide(L)'
;MKVSLVVPVFNEEATIPIFYKTVREFEELKPYEVEIVFINDGSKDATESIINKIAASDPLVIPLSFTRNFGKEPALFAGLDHATGDAVIPIDVDLQDPIEVIPHLIEKWQAGADMVLAKRSDRSTDGRMKRKTAEWFYKLHNKISNPKIEENVGDFRLMSREVVENIKLMPERNLFMKGVLSWVGGKTDV
;
A
#
# COMPACT_ATOMS: atom_id res chain seq x y z
N MET A 1 -6.01 18.49 -1.94
CA MET A 1 -4.93 17.49 -1.99
C MET A 1 -5.58 16.13 -1.94
N LYS A 2 -5.18 15.25 -2.84
CA LYS A 2 -5.77 13.93 -3.04
C LYS A 2 -4.81 12.85 -2.56
N VAL A 3 -5.30 11.87 -1.81
CA VAL A 3 -4.52 10.72 -1.33
C VAL A 3 -5.17 9.45 -1.85
N SER A 4 -4.41 8.61 -2.56
CA SER A 4 -4.92 7.35 -3.09
C SER A 4 -4.49 6.19 -2.20
N LEU A 5 -5.46 5.48 -1.64
CA LEU A 5 -5.26 4.19 -1.00
C LEU A 5 -5.36 3.09 -2.06
N VAL A 6 -4.28 2.35 -2.26
CA VAL A 6 -4.23 1.24 -3.22
C VAL A 6 -4.44 -0.06 -2.45
N VAL A 7 -5.56 -0.73 -2.73
CA VAL A 7 -6.07 -1.84 -1.91
C VAL A 7 -6.28 -3.10 -2.76
N PRO A 8 -5.26 -3.95 -2.95
CA PRO A 8 -5.40 -5.26 -3.56
C PRO A 8 -6.28 -6.18 -2.71
N VAL A 9 -7.23 -6.88 -3.33
CA VAL A 9 -8.17 -7.77 -2.63
C VAL A 9 -8.40 -9.07 -3.39
N PHE A 10 -8.55 -10.17 -2.66
CA PHE A 10 -8.90 -11.49 -3.21
C PHE A 10 -9.73 -12.30 -2.21
N ASN A 11 -11.02 -12.45 -2.50
CA ASN A 11 -12.03 -13.07 -1.62
C ASN A 11 -12.15 -12.39 -0.24
N GLU A 12 -12.47 -11.09 -0.25
CA GLU A 12 -12.52 -10.21 0.93
C GLU A 12 -13.92 -9.61 1.14
N GLU A 13 -14.98 -10.34 0.78
CA GLU A 13 -16.37 -9.85 0.81
C GLU A 13 -16.82 -9.36 2.19
N ALA A 14 -16.28 -9.94 3.26
CA ALA A 14 -16.61 -9.55 4.64
C ALA A 14 -15.82 -8.31 5.12
N THR A 15 -14.62 -8.12 4.60
CA THR A 15 -13.65 -7.14 5.09
C THR A 15 -13.84 -5.77 4.44
N ILE A 16 -14.16 -5.75 3.14
CA ILE A 16 -14.29 -4.52 2.33
C ILE A 16 -15.28 -3.51 2.92
N PRO A 17 -16.50 -3.89 3.36
CA PRO A 17 -17.43 -2.93 3.94
C PRO A 17 -16.91 -2.29 5.24
N ILE A 18 -16.18 -3.06 6.06
CA ILE A 18 -15.60 -2.60 7.32
C ILE A 18 -14.46 -1.62 7.03
N PHE A 19 -13.55 -1.98 6.12
CA PHE A 19 -12.45 -1.12 5.68
C PHE A 19 -12.98 0.21 5.12
N TYR A 20 -13.91 0.13 4.17
CA TYR A 20 -14.51 1.30 3.53
C TYR A 20 -15.11 2.25 4.56
N LYS A 21 -15.95 1.72 5.45
CA LYS A 21 -16.59 2.49 6.51
C LYS A 21 -15.55 3.14 7.43
N THR A 22 -14.55 2.38 7.85
CA THR A 22 -13.47 2.86 8.73
C THR A 22 -12.73 4.04 8.10
N VAL A 23 -12.31 3.93 6.83
CA VAL A 23 -11.62 5.01 6.12
C VAL A 23 -12.50 6.24 5.96
N ARG A 24 -13.79 6.07 5.63
CA ARG A 24 -14.72 7.19 5.39
C ARG A 24 -15.15 7.90 6.65
N GLU A 25 -15.27 7.18 7.77
CA GLU A 25 -15.68 7.76 9.05
C GLU A 25 -14.50 8.32 9.86
N PHE A 26 -13.25 8.06 9.45
CA PHE A 26 -12.09 8.55 10.18
C PHE A 26 -11.88 10.07 10.01
N GLU A 27 -12.15 10.81 11.08
CA GLU A 27 -12.18 12.28 11.10
C GLU A 27 -10.90 12.94 10.59
N GLU A 28 -9.74 12.38 10.94
CA GLU A 28 -8.43 12.96 10.57
C GLU A 28 -8.14 12.88 9.06
N LEU A 29 -8.89 12.05 8.32
CA LEU A 29 -8.79 11.99 6.87
C LEU A 29 -9.79 12.88 6.12
N LYS A 30 -10.81 13.43 6.80
CA LYS A 30 -11.80 14.32 6.18
C LYS A 30 -11.23 15.59 5.53
N PRO A 31 -10.10 16.17 5.97
CA PRO A 31 -9.47 17.28 5.27
C PRO A 31 -8.93 16.94 3.87
N TYR A 32 -8.82 15.66 3.51
CA TYR A 32 -8.23 15.18 2.27
C TYR A 32 -9.27 14.55 1.34
N GLU A 33 -9.04 14.64 0.03
CA GLU A 33 -9.79 13.85 -0.93
C GLU A 33 -9.20 12.43 -0.97
N VAL A 34 -9.80 11.49 -0.24
CA VAL A 34 -9.30 10.11 -0.15
C VAL A 34 -9.91 9.26 -1.27
N GLU A 35 -9.10 8.96 -2.28
CA GLU A 35 -9.41 7.97 -3.30
C GLU A 35 -9.08 6.57 -2.78
N ILE A 36 -9.96 5.60 -3.02
CA ILE A 36 -9.72 4.19 -2.68
C ILE A 36 -9.77 3.39 -3.98
N VAL A 37 -8.62 2.90 -4.41
CA VAL A 37 -8.47 2.06 -5.60
C VAL A 37 -8.49 0.61 -5.15
N PHE A 38 -9.63 -0.06 -5.31
CA PHE A 38 -9.74 -1.49 -5.03
C PHE A 38 -9.33 -2.29 -6.27
N ILE A 39 -8.41 -3.23 -6.10
CA ILE A 39 -7.96 -4.13 -7.16
C ILE A 39 -8.36 -5.55 -6.83
N ASN A 40 -9.49 -5.98 -7.38
CA ASN A 40 -9.99 -7.34 -7.29
C ASN A 40 -9.15 -8.28 -8.16
N ASP A 41 -8.33 -9.11 -7.51
CA ASP A 41 -7.43 -10.08 -8.14
C ASP A 41 -8.15 -11.39 -8.52
N GLY A 42 -9.28 -11.26 -9.22
CA GLY A 42 -10.06 -12.39 -9.74
C GLY A 42 -10.76 -13.22 -8.66
N SER A 43 -11.39 -12.57 -7.68
CA SER A 43 -12.16 -13.22 -6.60
C SER A 43 -13.31 -14.08 -7.14
N LYS A 44 -13.73 -15.06 -6.34
CA LYS A 44 -14.83 -16.00 -6.67
C LYS A 44 -16.07 -15.81 -5.80
N ASP A 45 -15.98 -14.96 -4.80
CA ASP A 45 -17.06 -14.62 -3.86
C ASP A 45 -17.74 -13.31 -4.27
N ALA A 46 -18.49 -12.66 -3.37
CA ALA A 46 -19.20 -11.42 -3.67
C ALA A 46 -18.31 -10.17 -3.73
N THR A 47 -16.99 -10.28 -3.54
CA THR A 47 -16.01 -9.16 -3.49
C THR A 47 -16.23 -8.13 -4.59
N GLU A 48 -16.24 -8.57 -5.86
CA GLU A 48 -16.40 -7.67 -7.00
C GLU A 48 -17.74 -6.92 -6.95
N SER A 49 -18.81 -7.63 -6.63
CA SER A 49 -20.15 -7.04 -6.57
C SER A 49 -20.26 -5.99 -5.45
N ILE A 50 -19.57 -6.19 -4.34
CA ILE A 50 -19.55 -5.26 -3.20
C ILE A 50 -18.77 -4.00 -3.58
N ILE A 51 -17.59 -4.14 -4.17
CA ILE A 51 -16.78 -3.00 -4.62
C ILE A 51 -17.56 -2.15 -5.63
N ASN A 52 -18.19 -2.79 -6.63
CA ASN A 52 -18.98 -2.09 -7.64
C ASN A 52 -20.18 -1.34 -7.04
N LYS A 53 -20.84 -1.89 -6.02
CA LYS A 53 -21.91 -1.21 -5.30
C LYS A 53 -21.40 0.03 -4.56
N ILE A 54 -20.26 -0.09 -3.88
CA ILE A 54 -19.63 1.04 -3.18
C ILE A 54 -19.26 2.13 -4.18
N ALA A 55 -18.58 1.77 -5.27
CA ALA A 55 -18.18 2.71 -6.34
C ALA A 55 -19.37 3.43 -7.01
N ALA A 56 -20.52 2.76 -7.13
CA ALA A 56 -21.73 3.40 -7.65
C ALA A 56 -22.27 4.51 -6.72
N SER A 57 -21.98 4.44 -5.41
CA SER A 57 -22.41 5.43 -4.42
C SER A 57 -21.34 6.46 -4.05
N ASP A 58 -20.07 6.17 -4.33
CA ASP A 58 -18.93 6.97 -3.92
C ASP A 58 -17.94 7.13 -5.10
N PRO A 59 -17.88 8.32 -5.73
CA PRO A 59 -17.05 8.55 -6.91
C PRO A 59 -15.54 8.54 -6.61
N LEU A 60 -15.14 8.56 -5.32
CA LEU A 60 -13.75 8.42 -4.90
C LEU A 60 -13.37 6.95 -4.69
N VAL A 61 -14.24 5.99 -5.00
CA VAL A 61 -13.92 4.57 -5.01
C VAL A 61 -13.77 4.08 -6.44
N ILE A 62 -12.57 3.62 -6.77
CA ILE A 62 -12.20 3.18 -8.13
C ILE A 62 -12.09 1.65 -8.15
N PRO A 63 -13.03 0.94 -8.80
CA PRO A 63 -12.98 -0.50 -8.95
C PRO A 63 -12.09 -0.91 -10.13
N LEU A 64 -11.12 -1.81 -9.88
CA LEU A 64 -10.37 -2.53 -10.92
C LEU A 64 -10.54 -4.03 -10.69
N SER A 65 -10.95 -4.76 -11.73
CA SER A 65 -11.11 -6.22 -11.67
C SER A 65 -10.22 -6.91 -12.68
N PHE A 66 -9.44 -7.87 -12.22
CA PHE A 66 -8.74 -8.80 -13.09
C PHE A 66 -9.65 -9.96 -13.49
N THR A 67 -9.42 -10.49 -14.70
CA THR A 67 -10.20 -11.62 -15.24
C THR A 67 -9.92 -12.96 -14.55
N ARG A 68 -8.82 -13.04 -13.79
CA ARG A 68 -8.38 -14.18 -12.98
C ARG A 68 -7.36 -13.71 -11.94
N ASN A 69 -6.97 -14.60 -11.05
CA ASN A 69 -5.92 -14.33 -10.08
C ASN A 69 -4.53 -14.27 -10.76
N PHE A 70 -3.80 -13.18 -10.52
CA PHE A 70 -2.43 -12.92 -10.96
C PHE A 70 -1.45 -12.74 -9.78
N GLY A 71 -1.96 -12.51 -8.57
CA GLY A 71 -1.19 -12.31 -7.36
C GLY A 71 -1.16 -10.84 -6.91
N LYS A 72 -0.71 -10.64 -5.66
CA LYS A 72 -0.68 -9.33 -4.99
C LYS A 72 0.16 -8.29 -5.71
N GLU A 73 1.33 -8.67 -6.24
CA GLU A 73 2.25 -7.73 -6.91
C GLU A 73 1.66 -7.12 -8.20
N PRO A 74 1.13 -7.91 -9.17
CA PRO A 74 0.41 -7.36 -10.31
C PRO A 74 -0.77 -6.47 -9.93
N ALA A 75 -1.54 -6.87 -8.90
CA ALA A 75 -2.68 -6.10 -8.43
C ALA A 75 -2.24 -4.75 -7.84
N LEU A 76 -1.17 -4.75 -7.05
CA LEU A 76 -0.57 -3.53 -6.51
C LEU A 76 -0.10 -2.61 -7.63
N PHE A 77 0.63 -3.12 -8.63
CA PHE A 77 1.12 -2.30 -9.73
C PHE A 77 -0.02 -1.70 -10.57
N ALA A 78 -1.07 -2.47 -10.86
CA ALA A 78 -2.27 -1.93 -11.53
C ALA A 78 -2.92 -0.82 -10.71
N GLY A 79 -2.96 -0.97 -9.38
CA GLY A 79 -3.42 0.07 -8.48
C GLY A 79 -2.57 1.34 -8.51
N LEU A 80 -1.24 1.21 -8.54
CA LEU A 80 -0.32 2.35 -8.68
C LEU A 80 -0.51 3.06 -10.03
N ASP A 81 -0.73 2.31 -11.10
CA ASP A 81 -0.92 2.85 -12.45
C ASP A 81 -2.21 3.69 -12.57
N HIS A 82 -3.29 3.27 -11.88
CA HIS A 82 -4.59 3.93 -11.93
C HIS A 82 -4.83 4.95 -10.82
N ALA A 83 -4.04 4.93 -9.75
CA ALA A 83 -4.15 5.89 -8.65
C ALA A 83 -3.85 7.31 -9.15
N THR A 84 -4.68 8.29 -8.78
CA THR A 84 -4.57 9.68 -9.27
C THR A 84 -4.17 10.71 -8.20
N GLY A 85 -3.99 10.29 -6.94
CA GLY A 85 -3.66 11.17 -5.82
C GLY A 85 -2.27 11.81 -5.87
N ASP A 86 -2.10 12.91 -5.16
CA ASP A 86 -0.80 13.58 -4.97
C ASP A 86 0.18 12.70 -4.16
N ALA A 87 -0.37 11.89 -3.26
CA ALA A 87 0.32 10.84 -2.52
C ALA A 87 -0.42 9.51 -2.66
N VAL A 88 0.32 8.40 -2.70
CA VAL A 88 -0.21 7.05 -2.89
C VAL A 88 0.27 6.13 -1.76
N ILE A 89 -0.67 5.40 -1.16
CA ILE A 89 -0.43 4.53 -0.02
C ILE A 89 -1.00 3.14 -0.32
N PRO A 90 -0.14 2.14 -0.58
CA PRO A 90 -0.55 0.75 -0.58
C PRO A 90 -0.98 0.32 0.84
N ILE A 91 -2.13 -0.32 0.96
CA ILE A 91 -2.65 -0.80 2.24
C ILE A 91 -3.47 -2.08 2.03
N ASP A 92 -3.35 -3.02 2.98
CA ASP A 92 -4.19 -4.22 3.00
C ASP A 92 -5.59 -3.92 3.55
N VAL A 93 -6.61 -4.62 3.04
CA VAL A 93 -8.01 -4.34 3.38
C VAL A 93 -8.39 -4.77 4.81
N ASP A 94 -7.58 -5.62 5.45
CA ASP A 94 -7.89 -6.24 6.75
C ASP A 94 -7.64 -5.35 7.98
N LEU A 95 -7.24 -4.09 7.76
CA LEU A 95 -6.95 -3.11 8.82
C LEU A 95 -5.84 -3.55 9.78
N GLN A 96 -4.96 -4.49 9.38
CA GLN A 96 -3.76 -4.78 10.16
C GLN A 96 -2.80 -3.60 10.20
N ASP A 97 -2.81 -2.77 9.15
CA ASP A 97 -2.11 -1.50 9.14
C ASP A 97 -3.07 -0.40 9.63
N PRO A 98 -2.71 0.31 10.73
CA PRO A 98 -3.59 1.27 11.37
C PRO A 98 -3.82 2.50 10.47
N ILE A 99 -5.09 2.82 10.20
CA ILE A 99 -5.50 4.00 9.42
C ILE A 99 -5.06 5.30 10.11
N GLU A 100 -4.92 5.28 11.44
CA GLU A 100 -4.45 6.37 12.29
C GLU A 100 -3.01 6.79 12.00
N VAL A 101 -2.22 5.94 11.33
CA VAL A 101 -0.86 6.29 10.91
C VAL A 101 -0.85 7.11 9.62
N ILE A 102 -1.90 7.07 8.81
CA ILE A 102 -1.95 7.77 7.51
C ILE A 102 -1.74 9.30 7.65
N PRO A 103 -2.39 10.02 8.59
CA PRO A 103 -2.13 11.45 8.80
C PRO A 103 -0.65 11.76 9.06
N HIS A 104 0.01 10.94 9.87
CA HIS A 104 1.44 11.10 10.18
C HIS A 104 2.32 10.90 8.94
N LEU A 105 1.99 9.93 8.08
CA LEU A 105 2.70 9.76 6.80
C LEU A 105 2.55 11.00 5.92
N ILE A 106 1.34 11.55 5.85
CA ILE A 106 1.04 12.76 5.06
C ILE A 106 1.83 13.96 5.57
N GLU A 107 1.90 14.17 6.90
CA GLU A 107 2.68 15.26 7.50
C GLU A 107 4.16 15.20 7.11
N LYS A 108 4.76 14.01 7.19
CA LYS A 108 6.17 13.79 6.83
C LYS A 108 6.43 14.04 5.34
N TRP A 109 5.51 13.62 4.48
CA TRP A 109 5.58 13.93 3.04
C TRP A 109 5.46 15.44 2.78
N GLN A 110 4.52 16.12 3.43
CA GLN A 110 4.39 17.57 3.33
C GLN A 110 5.60 18.34 3.87
N ALA A 111 6.35 17.75 4.81
CA ALA A 111 7.64 18.27 5.29
C ALA A 111 8.80 18.07 4.28
N GLY A 112 8.54 17.42 3.14
CA GLY A 112 9.47 17.31 2.01
C GLY A 112 10.13 15.94 1.84
N ALA A 113 9.61 14.88 2.47
CA ALA A 113 9.99 13.51 2.15
C ALA A 113 9.27 13.02 0.90
N ASP A 114 9.96 12.33 -0.02
CA ASP A 114 9.37 11.75 -1.23
C ASP A 114 8.75 10.38 -0.96
N MET A 115 9.26 9.68 0.05
CA MET A 115 8.73 8.43 0.58
C MET A 115 8.73 8.46 2.11
N VAL A 116 7.68 7.90 2.71
CA VAL A 116 7.56 7.77 4.17
C VAL A 116 7.23 6.32 4.51
N LEU A 117 8.09 5.68 5.30
CA LEU A 117 7.98 4.26 5.63
C LEU A 117 7.30 4.06 6.98
N ALA A 118 6.16 3.37 7.02
CA ALA A 118 5.54 3.02 8.29
C ALA A 118 6.31 1.86 8.94
N LYS A 119 7.13 2.17 9.96
CA LYS A 119 7.88 1.16 10.72
C LYS A 119 7.11 0.72 11.96
N ARG A 120 6.81 -0.57 12.07
CA ARG A 120 6.21 -1.14 13.29
C ARG A 120 7.17 -0.95 14.47
N SER A 121 6.71 -0.23 15.48
CA SER A 121 7.50 0.14 16.68
C SER A 121 7.57 -0.99 17.72
N ASP A 122 6.58 -1.90 17.75
CA ASP A 122 6.48 -2.97 18.73
C ASP A 122 6.41 -4.37 18.07
N ARG A 123 7.20 -5.31 18.60
CA ARG A 123 7.35 -6.71 18.16
C ARG A 123 7.09 -7.70 19.30
N SER A 124 6.39 -7.27 20.35
CA SER A 124 6.05 -8.12 21.49
C SER A 124 5.24 -9.37 21.12
N THR A 125 4.63 -9.43 19.92
CA THR A 125 3.83 -10.55 19.41
C THR A 125 4.54 -11.52 18.46
N ASP A 126 5.77 -11.23 18.01
CA ASP A 126 6.52 -12.12 17.12
C ASP A 126 7.25 -13.24 17.90
N GLY A 127 6.97 -14.50 17.56
CA GLY A 127 7.70 -15.65 18.10
C GLY A 127 9.20 -15.55 17.80
N ARG A 128 10.05 -15.86 18.79
CA ARG A 128 11.54 -15.72 18.74
C ARG A 128 12.20 -16.34 17.49
N MET A 129 11.57 -17.37 16.89
CA MET A 129 12.05 -18.04 15.67
C MET A 129 11.90 -17.15 14.42
N LYS A 130 10.75 -16.47 14.24
CA LYS A 130 10.50 -15.56 13.11
C LYS A 130 11.45 -14.36 13.11
N ARG A 131 11.79 -13.87 14.31
CA ARG A 131 12.70 -12.73 14.47
C ARG A 131 14.11 -13.05 13.95
N LYS A 132 14.64 -14.23 14.31
CA LYS A 132 15.99 -14.66 13.89
C LYS A 132 16.09 -14.95 12.40
N THR A 133 15.07 -15.55 11.79
CA THR A 133 15.10 -15.85 10.35
C THR A 133 14.96 -14.58 9.51
N ALA A 134 14.11 -13.64 9.93
CA ALA A 134 14.00 -12.33 9.27
C ALA A 134 15.31 -11.54 9.37
N GLU A 135 15.90 -11.41 10.56
CA GLU A 135 17.20 -10.74 10.76
C GLU A 135 18.31 -11.34 9.89
N TRP A 136 18.33 -12.66 9.71
CA TRP A 136 19.34 -13.33 8.87
C TRP A 136 19.13 -13.08 7.38
N PHE A 137 17.88 -13.11 6.91
CA PHE A 137 17.52 -12.77 5.54
C PHE A 137 17.92 -11.34 5.20
N TYR A 138 17.58 -10.37 6.06
CA TYR A 138 17.91 -8.97 5.85
C TYR A 138 19.42 -8.71 5.90
N LYS A 139 20.16 -9.32 6.84
CA LYS A 139 21.62 -9.21 6.89
C LYS A 139 22.30 -9.81 5.67
N LEU A 140 21.81 -10.93 5.16
CA LEU A 140 22.37 -11.57 3.97
C LEU A 140 22.07 -10.73 2.73
N HIS A 141 20.84 -10.26 2.57
CA HIS A 141 20.43 -9.40 1.47
C HIS A 141 21.20 -8.07 1.47
N ASN A 142 21.28 -7.36 2.61
CA ASN A 142 21.98 -6.07 2.73
C ASN A 142 23.51 -6.19 2.60
N LYS A 143 24.06 -7.40 2.64
CA LYS A 143 25.49 -7.67 2.39
C LYS A 143 25.78 -7.92 0.90
N ILE A 144 24.79 -8.35 0.12
CA ILE A 144 24.97 -8.82 -1.26
C ILE A 144 24.35 -7.83 -2.26
N SER A 145 23.33 -7.08 -1.86
CA SER A 145 22.57 -6.18 -2.73
C SER A 145 22.72 -4.72 -2.28
N ASN A 146 22.88 -3.83 -3.27
CA ASN A 146 22.73 -2.38 -3.10
C ASN A 146 21.52 -1.97 -3.95
N PRO A 147 20.42 -1.46 -3.38
CA PRO A 147 20.34 -0.69 -2.12
C PRO A 147 19.94 -1.50 -0.88
N LYS A 148 20.18 -0.92 0.31
CA LYS A 148 19.83 -1.55 1.60
C LYS A 148 18.31 -1.52 1.79
N ILE A 149 17.75 -2.67 2.15
CA ILE A 149 16.34 -2.77 2.54
C ILE A 149 16.24 -2.49 4.03
N GLU A 150 15.41 -1.52 4.38
CA GLU A 150 15.05 -1.24 5.77
C GLU A 150 14.32 -2.45 6.37
N GLU A 151 14.85 -2.96 7.49
CA GLU A 151 14.29 -4.10 8.18
C GLU A 151 12.92 -3.73 8.77
N ASN A 152 11.93 -4.62 8.60
CA ASN A 152 10.59 -4.52 9.20
C ASN A 152 9.69 -3.43 8.62
N VAL A 153 10.01 -2.96 7.41
CA VAL A 153 9.11 -2.13 6.61
C VAL A 153 8.23 -3.04 5.75
N GLY A 154 6.92 -2.97 5.98
CA GLY A 154 5.89 -3.68 5.23
C GLY A 154 5.59 -3.00 3.89
N ASP A 155 4.50 -3.38 3.23
CA ASP A 155 4.05 -2.70 2.01
C ASP A 155 3.42 -1.33 2.33
N PHE A 156 2.96 -1.13 3.57
CA PHE A 156 2.41 0.12 4.09
C PHE A 156 3.45 1.24 4.16
N ARG A 157 3.29 2.22 3.26
CA ARG A 157 4.17 3.39 3.10
C ARG A 157 3.45 4.45 2.28
N LEU A 158 3.91 5.68 2.36
CA LEU A 158 3.49 6.75 1.48
C LEU A 158 4.55 6.99 0.41
N MET A 159 4.10 7.13 -0.84
CA MET A 159 4.92 7.53 -1.99
C MET A 159 4.35 8.81 -2.59
N SER A 160 5.22 9.77 -2.90
CA SER A 160 4.82 10.94 -3.68
C SER A 160 4.41 10.54 -5.10
N ARG A 161 3.60 11.39 -5.75
CA ARG A 161 3.25 11.21 -7.17
C ARG A 161 4.47 11.00 -8.06
N GLU A 162 5.54 11.77 -7.86
CA GLU A 162 6.77 11.64 -8.65
C GLU A 162 7.42 10.25 -8.49
N VAL A 163 7.47 9.72 -7.25
CA VAL A 163 7.98 8.36 -6.99
C VAL A 163 7.15 7.32 -7.72
N VAL A 164 5.82 7.43 -7.70
CA VAL A 164 4.92 6.51 -8.41
C VAL A 164 5.12 6.56 -9.93
N GLU A 165 5.25 7.75 -10.52
CA GLU A 165 5.52 7.88 -11.95
C GLU A 165 6.88 7.28 -12.33
N ASN A 166 7.91 7.43 -11.49
CA ASN A 166 9.21 6.80 -11.72
C ASN A 166 9.13 5.27 -11.63
N ILE A 167 8.36 4.71 -10.69
CA ILE A 167 8.13 3.26 -10.58
C ILE A 167 7.48 2.72 -11.86
N LYS A 168 6.50 3.44 -12.41
CA LYS A 168 5.77 3.04 -13.64
C LYS A 168 6.67 2.96 -14.88
N LEU A 169 7.77 3.70 -14.90
CA LEU A 169 8.73 3.70 -16.00
C LEU A 169 9.72 2.52 -15.95
N MET A 170 9.75 1.76 -14.86
CA MET A 170 10.70 0.65 -14.71
C MET A 170 10.33 -0.54 -15.60
N PRO A 171 11.31 -1.15 -16.30
CA PRO A 171 11.06 -2.30 -17.17
C PRO A 171 10.71 -3.59 -16.41
N GLU A 172 11.02 -3.66 -15.12
CA GLU A 172 10.78 -4.83 -14.26
C GLU A 172 9.28 -4.97 -13.89
N ARG A 173 8.65 -6.03 -14.40
CA ARG A 173 7.23 -6.34 -14.14
C ARG A 173 6.99 -7.35 -13.03
N ASN A 174 8.03 -8.04 -12.57
CA ASN A 174 7.99 -8.99 -11.45
C ASN A 174 8.67 -8.31 -10.26
N LEU A 175 7.89 -7.54 -9.51
CA LEU A 175 8.39 -6.57 -8.55
C LEU A 175 8.58 -7.20 -7.19
N PHE A 176 9.83 -7.49 -6.82
CA PHE A 176 10.19 -7.39 -5.42
C PHE A 176 10.13 -5.90 -5.02
N MET A 177 8.93 -5.43 -4.64
CA MET A 177 8.62 -4.03 -4.30
C MET A 177 9.64 -3.41 -3.36
N LYS A 178 10.18 -4.20 -2.42
CA LYS A 178 11.21 -3.75 -1.47
C LYS A 178 12.52 -3.35 -2.15
N GLY A 179 12.93 -4.04 -3.22
CA GLY A 179 14.13 -3.70 -4.00
C GLY A 179 13.91 -2.50 -4.90
N VAL A 180 12.78 -2.45 -5.61
CA VAL A 180 12.42 -1.36 -6.53
C VAL A 180 12.30 -0.02 -5.81
N LEU A 181 11.61 0.00 -4.67
CA LEU A 181 11.43 1.24 -3.91
C LEU A 181 12.75 1.77 -3.34
N SER A 182 13.70 0.89 -3.05
CA SER A 182 15.04 1.33 -2.63
C SER A 182 15.87 1.92 -3.79
N TRP A 183 15.51 1.63 -5.04
CA TRP A 183 16.25 2.02 -6.25
C TRP A 183 15.84 3.38 -6.82
N VAL A 184 14.56 3.76 -6.69
CA VAL A 184 13.98 4.98 -7.29
C VAL A 184 14.56 6.27 -6.68
N GLY A 185 15.28 6.19 -5.55
CA GLY A 185 15.88 7.34 -4.89
C GLY A 185 14.85 8.23 -4.20
N GLY A 186 15.23 9.45 -3.83
CA GLY A 186 14.38 10.41 -3.11
C GLY A 186 14.65 10.48 -1.60
N LYS A 187 14.13 11.54 -0.96
CA LYS A 187 14.25 11.73 0.49
C LYS A 187 13.29 10.77 1.19
N THR A 188 13.85 9.81 1.93
CA THR A 188 13.08 8.84 2.70
C THR A 188 13.04 9.24 4.17
N ASP A 189 11.86 9.24 4.78
CA ASP A 189 11.67 9.38 6.23
C ASP A 189 10.94 8.14 6.80
N VAL A 190 10.98 7.97 8.12
CA VAL A 190 10.39 6.82 8.85
C VAL A 190 9.44 7.30 9.94
#